data_AF-A0A2E1MZU2-F1
#
_entry.id   AF-A0A2E1MZU2-F1
#
_cell.length_a   1.000
_cell.length_b   1.000
_cell.length_c   1.000
_cell.angle_alpha   90.00
_cell.angle_beta   90.00
_cell.angle_gamma   90.00
#
_symmetry.space_group_name_H-M   'P 1'
#
loop_
_entity.id
_entity.type
_entity.pdbx_description
1 polymer ?
#
loop_
_entity_poly.entity_id
_entity_poly.type
_entity_poly.pdbx_seq_one_letter_code
_entity_poly.pdbx_strand_id
1 'polypeptide(L)' 'MKQGLQTIKNWLDGLTGVLTGLLVLGLLVGIIWEDYFGTLGNLARFLESVGDKGLAGLLAIVLVMMWYQKK' A
#
# COMPACT_ATOMS: atom_id res chain seq x y z
N MET A 1 2.29 18.87 23.85
CA MET A 1 3.08 18.22 22.78
C MET A 1 2.49 16.88 22.33
N LYS A 2 2.22 15.92 23.23
CA LYS A 2 1.65 14.61 22.87
C LYS A 2 0.29 14.69 22.16
N GLN A 3 -0.61 15.57 22.62
CA GLN A 3 -1.92 15.77 21.99
C GLN A 3 -1.84 16.36 20.57
N GLY A 4 -0.99 17.36 20.32
CA GLY A 4 -0.85 17.94 18.98
C GLY A 4 -0.34 16.93 17.94
N LEU A 5 0.64 16.11 18.32
CA LEU A 5 1.13 15.02 17.46
C LEU A 5 0.06 13.94 17.24
N GLN A 6 -0.74 13.62 18.26
CA GLN A 6 -1.85 12.68 18.15
C GLN A 6 -2.91 13.16 17.15
N THR A 7 -3.26 14.45 17.20
CA THR A 7 -4.24 15.04 16.27
C THR A 7 -3.74 14.99 14.83
N ILE A 8 -2.47 15.34 14.59
CA ILE A 8 -1.85 15.27 13.26
C ILE A 8 -1.85 13.82 12.76
N LYS A 9 -1.47 12.86 13.62
CA LYS A 9 -1.48 11.44 13.27
C LYS A 9 -2.89 10.99 12.86
N ASN A 10 -3.92 11.32 13.63
CA ASN A 10 -5.28 10.92 13.33
C ASN A 10 -5.76 11.51 11.99
N TRP A 11 -5.39 12.75 11.68
CA TRP A 11 -5.70 13.39 10.40
C TRP A 11 -4.97 12.72 9.23
N LEU A 12 -3.69 12.39 9.43
CA LEU A 12 -2.88 11.67 8.46
C LEU A 12 -3.43 10.26 8.21
N ASP A 13 -3.83 9.56 9.27
CA ASP A 13 -4.44 8.23 9.19
C ASP A 13 -5.75 8.30 8.40
N GLY A 14 -6.60 9.30 8.66
CA GLY A 14 -7.84 9.54 7.91
C GLY A 14 -7.58 9.81 6.43
N LEU A 15 -6.64 10.71 6.12
CA LEU A 15 -6.25 11.02 4.74
C LEU A 15 -5.71 9.78 4.02
N THR A 16 -4.83 9.03 4.68
CA THR A 16 -4.25 7.79 4.15
C THR A 16 -5.33 6.75 3.91
N GLY A 17 -6.33 6.66 4.79
CA GLY A 17 -7.49 5.79 4.60
C GLY A 17 -8.29 6.12 3.35
N VAL A 18 -8.57 7.40 3.11
CA VAL A 18 -9.25 7.86 1.89
C VAL A 18 -8.41 7.54 0.64
N LEU A 19 -7.11 7.86 0.65
CA LEU A 19 -6.21 7.58 -0.46
C LEU A 19 -6.12 6.08 -0.76
N THR A 20 -6.07 5.25 0.27
CA THR A 20 -6.07 3.79 0.13
C THR A 20 -7.38 3.30 -0.50
N GLY A 21 -8.52 3.83 -0.05
CA GLY A 21 -9.82 3.52 -0.64
C GLY A 21 -9.89 3.88 -2.13
N LEU A 22 -9.42 5.09 -2.49
CA LEU A 22 -9.34 5.52 -3.89
C LEU A 22 -8.40 4.65 -4.72
N LEU A 23 -7.27 4.21 -4.15
CA LEU A 23 -6.34 3.30 -4.81
C LEU A 23 -7.00 1.94 -5.10
N VAL A 24 -7.70 1.36 -4.12
CA VAL A 24 -8.44 0.10 -4.31
C VAL A 24 -9.53 0.25 -5.36
N LEU A 25 -10.31 1.34 -5.33
CA LEU A 25 -11.31 1.61 -6.36
C LEU A 25 -10.68 1.76 -7.74
N GLY A 26 -9.57 2.49 -7.85
CA GLY A 26 -8.82 2.65 -9.09
C GLY A 26 -8.36 1.30 -9.65
N LEU A 27 -7.82 0.42 -8.80
CA LEU A 27 -7.43 -0.93 -9.19
C LEU A 27 -8.61 -1.77 -9.67
N LEU A 28 -9.76 -1.74 -8.97
CA LEU A 28 -10.96 -2.48 -9.39
C LEU A 28 -11.48 -1.98 -10.73
N VAL A 29 -11.55 -0.66 -10.92
CA VAL A 29 -11.95 -0.05 -12.19
C VAL A 29 -10.95 -0.43 -13.29
N GLY A 30 -9.66 -0.39 -12.99
CA GLY A 30 -8.62 -0.73 -13.97
C GLY A 30 -8.65 -2.19 -14.41
N ILE A 31 -9.09 -3.13 -13.56
CA ILE A 31 -9.29 -4.53 -13.96
C ILE A 31 -10.46 -4.67 -14.94
N ILE A 32 -11.54 -3.89 -14.75
CA ILE A 32 -12.78 -4.02 -15.54
C ILE A 32 -12.72 -3.20 -16.84
N TRP A 33 -12.06 -2.04 -16.82
CA TRP A 33 -12.02 -1.07 -17.92
C TRP A 33 -10.57 -0.79 -18.38
N GLU A 34 -9.79 -1.84 -18.66
CA GLU A 34 -8.47 -1.75 -19.31
C GLU A 34 -7.54 -0.66 -18.73
N ASP A 35 -7.42 -0.61 -17.41
CA ASP A 35 -6.62 0.36 -16.66
C ASP A 35 -6.96 1.84 -16.95
N TYR A 36 -8.24 2.19 -17.00
CA TYR A 36 -8.74 3.55 -17.31
C TYR A 36 -8.02 4.71 -16.58
N PHE A 37 -7.67 4.53 -15.31
CA PHE A 37 -6.97 5.55 -14.51
C PHE A 37 -5.44 5.39 -14.52
N GLY A 38 -4.89 4.40 -15.23
CA GLY A 38 -3.47 4.08 -15.29
C GLY A 38 -2.91 3.53 -13.97
N THR A 39 -3.77 3.13 -13.05
CA THR A 39 -3.43 2.72 -11.69
C THR A 39 -2.65 1.40 -11.64
N LEU A 40 -3.01 0.41 -12.47
CA LEU A 40 -2.28 -0.86 -12.53
C LEU A 40 -0.89 -0.65 -13.12
N GLY A 41 -0.78 0.12 -14.21
CA GLY A 41 0.51 0.42 -14.84
C GLY A 41 1.45 1.24 -13.94
N ASN A 42 0.90 2.19 -13.18
CA ASN A 42 1.68 2.95 -12.20
C ASN A 42 2.08 2.10 -11.00
N LEU A 43 1.22 1.19 -10.55
CA LEU A 43 1.56 0.22 -9.50
C LEU A 43 2.66 -0.74 -9.98
N ALA A 44 2.57 -1.25 -11.20
CA ALA A 44 3.59 -2.10 -11.80
C ALA A 44 4.95 -1.39 -11.86
N ARG A 45 4.99 -0.15 -12.36
CA ARG A 45 6.21 0.68 -12.36
C ARG A 45 6.76 0.95 -10.97
N PHE A 46 5.89 1.17 -9.98
CA PHE A 46 6.31 1.31 -8.59
C PHE A 46 6.96 0.01 -8.08
N LEU A 47 6.35 -1.14 -8.31
CA LEU A 47 6.91 -2.44 -7.92
C LEU A 47 8.24 -2.74 -8.62
N GLU A 48 8.37 -2.41 -9.89
CA GLU A 48 9.63 -2.51 -10.64
C GLU A 48 10.70 -1.57 -10.07
N SER A 49 10.33 -0.36 -9.67
CA SER A 49 11.26 0.60 -9.07
C SER A 49 11.81 0.17 -7.71
N VAL A 50 11.04 -0.64 -6.97
CA VAL A 50 11.49 -1.27 -5.71
C VAL A 50 12.53 -2.37 -5.99
N GLY A 51 12.53 -2.93 -7.19
CA GLY A 51 13.47 -3.93 -7.69
C GLY A 51 13.36 -5.29 -6.99
N ASP A 52 13.99 -6.32 -7.58
CA ASP A 52 13.96 -7.70 -7.07
C ASP A 52 14.38 -7.81 -5.61
N LYS A 53 15.38 -7.03 -5.20
CA LYS A 53 15.89 -7.02 -3.82
C LYS A 53 14.89 -6.42 -2.83
N GLY A 54 14.08 -5.45 -3.25
CA GLY A 54 13.05 -4.85 -2.39
C GLY A 54 11.83 -5.76 -2.22
N LEU A 55 11.38 -6.40 -3.30
CA LEU A 55 10.32 -7.41 -3.24
C LEU A 55 10.73 -8.63 -2.40
N ALA A 56 11.97 -9.10 -2.55
CA ALA A 56 12.52 -10.17 -1.71
C ALA A 56 12.56 -9.79 -0.22
N GLY A 57 12.86 -8.51 0.09
CA GLY A 57 12.81 -7.99 1.47
C GLY A 57 11.40 -8.00 2.05
N LEU A 58 10.40 -7.58 1.27
CA LEU A 58 8.98 -7.64 1.67
C LEU A 58 8.52 -9.08 1.90
N LEU A 59 8.87 -10.00 0.99
CA LEU A 59 8.57 -11.44 1.14
C LEU A 59 9.21 -12.03 2.39
N ALA A 60 10.47 -11.68 2.69
CA ALA A 60 11.15 -12.14 3.89
C ALA A 60 10.43 -11.69 5.17
N ILE A 61 9.97 -10.44 5.24
CA ILE A 61 9.21 -9.92 6.39
C ILE A 61 7.88 -10.66 6.55
N VAL A 62 7.14 -10.88 5.45
CA VAL A 62 5.87 -11.62 5.47
C VAL A 62 6.07 -13.06 5.98
N LEU A 63 7.13 -13.74 5.53
CA LEU A 63 7.47 -15.10 6.00
C LEU A 63 7.78 -15.13 7.50
N VAL A 64 8.58 -14.19 7.99
CA VAL A 64 8.89 -14.07 9.42
C VAL A 64 7.62 -13.80 10.24
N MET A 65 6.76 -12.90 9.76
CA MET A 65 5.50 -12.57 10.45
C MET A 65 4.54 -13.77 10.49
N MET A 66 4.38 -14.50 9.39
CA MET A 66 3.56 -15.72 9.37
C MET A 66 4.11 -16.80 10.31
N TRP A 67 5.43 -16.92 10.45
CA TRP A 67 6.02 -17.86 11.38
C TRP A 67 5.82 -17.45 12.85
N TYR A 68 5.86 -16.15 13.14
CA TYR A 68 5.56 -15.60 14.45
C TYR A 68 4.10 -15.85 14.88
N GLN A 69 3.14 -15.70 13.96
CA GLN A 69 1.71 -15.94 14.22
C GLN A 69 1.35 -17.42 14.41
N LYS A 70 2.26 -18.36 14.10
CA LYS A 70 2.09 -19.79 14.38
C LYS A 70 2.49 -20.20 15.81
N LYS A 71 3.12 -19.31 16.58
CA LYS A 71 3.32 -19.48 18.03
C LYS A 71 2.16 -18.84 18.79
#